data_AF-A0A5S5C7P1-F1
#
_entry.id   AF-A0A5S5C7P1-F1
#
_cell.length_a   1.000
_cell.length_b   1.000
_cell.length_c   1.000
_cell.angle_alpha   90.00
_cell.angle_beta   90.00
_cell.angle_gamma   90.00
#
_symmetry.space_group_name_H-M   'P 1'
#
loop_
_entity.id
_entity.type
_entity.pdbx_description
1 polymer ?
#
loop_
_entity_poly.entity_id
_entity_poly.type
_entity_poly.pdbx_seq_one_letter_code
_entity_poly.pdbx_strand_id
1 'polypeptide(L)'
;MDGRRRKAYLTLNYQAFLDIKNGGAYNEDNWNRVFRVAHAFHNLAWYIAENFEGFEEEEFWGRIAGLERDFGMSHYRELFERVSGDMVNKEKKP
;
A
#
# COMPACT_ATOMS: atom_id res chain seq x y z
N MET A 1 -14.15 -0.89 -9.22
CA MET A 1 -13.62 -0.03 -8.13
C MET A 1 -13.97 1.43 -8.40
N ASP A 2 -14.35 2.23 -7.40
CA ASP A 2 -14.64 3.66 -7.58
C ASP A 2 -13.38 4.53 -7.76
N GLY A 3 -13.57 5.76 -8.24
CA GLY A 3 -12.46 6.67 -8.58
C GLY A 3 -11.58 7.10 -7.41
N ARG A 4 -12.13 7.21 -6.18
CA ARG A 4 -11.34 7.62 -5.00
C ARG A 4 -10.49 6.47 -4.49
N ARG A 5 -11.06 5.26 -4.39
CA ARG A 5 -10.28 4.05 -4.05
C ARG A 5 -9.20 3.77 -5.09
N ARG A 6 -9.52 3.87 -6.39
CA ARG A 6 -8.54 3.74 -7.47
C ARG A 6 -7.38 4.71 -7.29
N LYS A 7 -7.67 5.99 -7.02
CA LYS A 7 -6.63 7.02 -6.76
C LYS A 7 -5.78 6.66 -5.53
N ALA A 8 -6.40 6.14 -4.47
CA ALA A 8 -5.68 5.72 -3.27
C ALA A 8 -4.69 4.59 -3.58
N TYR A 9 -5.11 3.54 -4.28
CA TYR A 9 -4.21 2.45 -4.69
C TYR A 9 -3.07 2.89 -5.60
N LEU A 10 -3.35 3.75 -6.60
CA LEU A 10 -2.30 4.36 -7.42
C LEU A 10 -1.28 5.13 -6.56
N THR A 11 -1.78 5.84 -5.55
CA THR A 11 -0.94 6.60 -4.61
C THR A 11 -0.11 5.68 -3.71
N LEU A 12 -0.66 4.54 -3.27
CA LEU A 12 0.10 3.55 -2.52
C LEU A 12 1.24 2.95 -3.36
N ASN A 13 0.98 2.63 -4.63
CA ASN A 13 2.00 2.09 -5.52
C ASN A 13 3.15 3.10 -5.72
N TYR A 14 2.83 4.39 -5.87
CA TYR A 14 3.82 5.45 -5.89
C TYR A 14 4.62 5.55 -4.57
N GLN A 15 3.94 5.49 -3.42
CA GLN A 15 4.61 5.54 -2.11
C GLN A 15 5.56 4.36 -1.91
N ALA A 16 5.17 3.15 -2.34
CA ALA A 16 6.03 1.98 -2.28
C ALA A 16 7.35 2.17 -3.06
N PHE A 17 7.29 2.77 -4.25
CA PHE A 17 8.50 3.11 -5.00
C PHE A 17 9.39 4.12 -4.26
N LEU A 18 8.81 5.11 -3.58
CA LEU A 18 9.59 6.04 -2.75
C LEU A 18 10.26 5.31 -1.58
N ASP A 19 9.56 4.42 -0.90
CA ASP A 19 10.09 3.68 0.24
C ASP A 19 11.21 2.72 -0.18
N ILE A 20 11.08 2.08 -1.35
CA ILE A 20 12.13 1.25 -1.96
C ILE A 20 13.34 2.13 -2.31
N LYS A 21 13.13 3.24 -3.03
CA LYS A 21 14.20 4.16 -3.46
C LYS A 21 14.96 4.75 -2.27
N ASN A 22 14.24 5.09 -1.21
CA ASN A 22 14.77 5.74 -0.02
C ASN A 22 15.14 4.75 1.09
N GLY A 23 15.17 3.44 0.80
CA GLY A 23 15.43 2.39 1.79
C GLY A 23 16.79 2.49 2.48
N GLY A 24 17.75 3.21 1.89
CA GLY A 24 19.10 3.40 2.45
C GLY A 24 20.10 2.37 1.95
N ALA A 25 21.24 2.26 2.63
CA ALA A 25 22.30 1.32 2.27
C ALA A 25 21.89 -0.15 2.51
N TYR A 26 22.53 -1.06 1.79
CA TYR A 26 22.31 -2.49 1.97
C TYR A 26 22.73 -2.94 3.38
N ASN A 27 21.78 -3.57 4.06
CA ASN A 27 22.00 -4.54 5.14
C ASN A 27 20.86 -5.57 5.04
N GLU A 28 21.00 -6.71 5.72
CA GLU A 28 20.06 -7.83 5.56
C GLU A 28 18.63 -7.45 5.96
N ASP A 29 18.44 -6.75 7.08
CA ASP A 29 17.12 -6.30 7.54
C ASP A 29 16.46 -5.33 6.57
N ASN A 30 17.22 -4.36 6.06
CA ASN A 30 16.75 -3.38 5.11
C ASN A 30 16.43 -4.02 3.75
N TRP A 31 17.27 -4.94 3.30
CA TRP A 31 17.02 -5.71 2.08
C TRP A 31 15.73 -6.52 2.21
N ASN A 32 15.54 -7.22 3.34
CA ASN A 32 14.32 -7.99 3.62
C ASN A 32 13.08 -7.08 3.60
N ARG A 33 13.14 -5.91 4.24
CA ARG A 33 12.06 -4.92 4.23
C ARG A 33 11.75 -4.45 2.81
N VAL A 34 12.75 -4.00 2.05
CA VAL A 34 12.59 -3.51 0.68
C VAL A 34 12.04 -4.60 -0.24
N PHE A 35 12.53 -5.83 -0.12
CA PHE A 35 12.04 -6.98 -0.88
C PHE A 35 10.55 -7.26 -0.58
N ARG A 36 10.16 -7.26 0.70
CA ARG A 36 8.77 -7.48 1.12
C ARG A 36 7.82 -6.39 0.60
N VAL A 37 8.27 -5.13 0.63
CA VAL A 37 7.53 -4.00 0.03
C VAL A 37 7.40 -4.19 -1.49
N ALA A 38 8.51 -4.43 -2.20
CA ALA A 38 8.50 -4.65 -3.64
C ALA A 38 7.55 -5.80 -4.02
N HIS A 39 7.59 -6.91 -3.30
CA HIS A 39 6.72 -8.05 -3.56
C HIS A 39 5.24 -7.72 -3.33
N ALA A 40 4.87 -7.04 -2.23
CA ALA A 40 3.48 -6.65 -1.98
C ALA A 40 2.94 -5.71 -3.06
N PHE A 41 3.77 -4.77 -3.52
CA PHE A 41 3.35 -3.72 -4.45
C PHE A 41 3.52 -4.08 -5.93
N HIS A 42 4.34 -5.07 -6.29
CA HIS A 42 4.36 -5.56 -7.68
C HIS A 42 3.01 -6.15 -8.09
N ASN A 43 2.32 -6.85 -7.18
CA ASN A 43 0.97 -7.36 -7.40
C ASN A 43 0.00 -6.20 -7.63
N LEU A 44 0.08 -5.15 -6.81
CA LEU A 44 -0.76 -3.97 -6.99
C LEU A 44 -0.51 -3.29 -8.34
N ALA A 45 0.76 -3.16 -8.75
CA ALA A 45 1.14 -2.58 -10.04
C ALA A 45 0.59 -3.40 -11.23
N TRP A 46 0.60 -4.73 -11.14
CA TRP A 46 -0.02 -5.61 -12.14
C TRP A 46 -1.52 -5.31 -12.28
N TYR A 47 -2.25 -5.31 -11.17
CA TYR A 47 -3.69 -5.02 -11.21
C TYR A 47 -3.98 -3.58 -11.65
N ILE A 48 -3.13 -2.60 -11.33
CA ILE A 48 -3.25 -1.24 -11.87
C ILE A 48 -3.19 -1.24 -13.40
N ALA A 49 -2.26 -1.99 -13.99
CA ALA A 49 -2.13 -2.10 -15.45
C ALA A 49 -3.38 -2.76 -16.08
N GLU A 50 -3.93 -3.77 -15.41
CA GLU A 50 -5.16 -4.48 -15.79
C GLU A 50 -6.45 -3.76 -15.31
N ASN A 51 -6.40 -2.45 -15.04
CA ASN A 51 -7.57 -1.67 -14.62
C ASN A 51 -8.33 -2.21 -13.38
N PHE A 52 -7.61 -2.89 -12.49
CA PHE A 52 -8.09 -3.56 -11.28
C PHE A 52 -9.04 -4.74 -11.57
N GLU A 53 -9.01 -5.31 -12.77
CA GLU A 53 -9.74 -6.54 -13.07
C GLU A 53 -9.21 -7.70 -12.20
N GLY A 54 -10.11 -8.38 -11.48
CA GLY A 54 -9.74 -9.49 -10.59
C GLY A 54 -8.92 -9.08 -9.36
N PHE A 55 -8.82 -7.79 -9.02
CA PHE A 55 -8.05 -7.36 -7.85
C PHE A 55 -8.73 -7.76 -6.53
N GLU A 56 -8.09 -8.65 -5.78
CA GLU A 56 -8.52 -9.08 -4.46
C GLU A 56 -8.01 -8.14 -3.36
N GLU A 57 -8.84 -7.16 -2.98
CA GLU A 57 -8.45 -6.15 -1.98
C GLU A 57 -8.07 -6.76 -0.63
N GLU A 58 -8.80 -7.79 -0.17
CA GLU A 58 -8.53 -8.44 1.12
C GLU A 58 -7.14 -9.09 1.14
N GLU A 59 -6.77 -9.76 0.05
CA GLU A 59 -5.46 -10.40 -0.10
C GLU A 59 -4.33 -9.35 -0.10
N PHE A 60 -4.51 -8.24 -0.81
CA PHE A 60 -3.58 -7.10 -0.76
C PHE A 60 -3.45 -6.55 0.66
N TRP A 61 -4.56 -6.29 1.35
CA TRP A 61 -4.53 -5.76 2.71
C TRP A 61 -3.95 -6.74 3.74
N GLY A 62 -4.09 -8.05 3.51
CA GLY A 62 -3.40 -9.08 4.28
C GLY A 62 -1.88 -8.97 4.16
N ARG A 63 -1.36 -8.70 2.96
CA ARG A 63 0.08 -8.45 2.75
C ARG A 63 0.54 -7.17 3.45
N ILE A 64 -0.25 -6.09 3.35
CA ILE A 64 0.06 -4.82 4.04
C ILE A 64 0.04 -4.99 5.57
N ALA A 65 -0.90 -5.76 6.12
CA ALA A 65 -0.91 -6.07 7.55
C ALA A 65 0.36 -6.82 8.00
N GLY A 66 0.91 -7.67 7.13
CA GLY A 66 2.23 -8.28 7.36
C GLY A 66 3.36 -7.25 7.43
N LEU A 67 3.39 -6.27 6.52
CA LEU A 67 4.38 -5.19 6.54
C LEU A 67 4.24 -4.29 7.78
N GLU A 68 3.01 -3.99 8.18
CA GLU A 68 2.71 -3.22 9.38
C GLU A 68 3.22 -3.94 10.63
N ARG A 69 2.90 -5.23 10.77
CA ARG A 69 3.34 -6.05 11.91
C ARG A 69 4.86 -6.21 11.97
N ASP A 70 5.50 -6.51 10.84
CA ASP A 70 6.91 -6.90 10.81
C ASP A 70 7.86 -5.68 10.77
N PHE A 71 7.41 -4.54 10.22
CA PHE A 71 8.26 -3.38 9.95
C PHE A 71 7.67 -2.04 10.42
N GLY A 72 6.49 -2.04 11.07
CA GLY A 72 5.85 -0.81 11.55
C GLY A 72 5.35 0.11 10.44
N MET A 73 5.10 -0.41 9.22
CA MET A 73 4.71 0.38 8.05
C MET A 73 3.20 0.69 8.01
N SER A 74 2.65 1.28 9.08
CA SER A 74 1.22 1.66 9.17
C SER A 74 0.83 2.74 8.15
N HIS A 75 1.81 3.50 7.67
CA HIS A 75 1.62 4.65 6.79
C HIS A 75 0.91 4.29 5.47
N TYR A 76 0.97 3.05 4.98
CA TYR A 76 0.21 2.65 3.80
C TYR A 76 -1.30 2.68 4.04
N ARG A 77 -1.77 2.20 5.19
CA ARG A 77 -3.19 2.21 5.54
C ARG A 77 -3.68 3.64 5.77
N GLU A 78 -2.91 4.42 6.51
CA GLU A 78 -3.19 5.85 6.75
C GLU A 78 -3.25 6.65 5.44
N LEU A 79 -2.29 6.43 4.54
CA LEU A 79 -2.27 7.09 3.24
C LEU A 79 -3.49 6.72 2.40
N PHE A 80 -3.89 5.45 2.42
CA PHE A 80 -5.08 5.00 1.71
C PHE A 80 -6.33 5.68 2.22
N GLU A 81 -6.60 5.60 3.53
CA GLU A 81 -7.82 6.16 4.13
C GLU A 81 -7.91 7.69 3.91
N ARG A 82 -6.77 8.37 3.93
CA ARG A 82 -6.68 9.81 3.66
C ARG A 82 -7.04 10.14 2.20
N VAL A 83 -6.59 9.33 1.24
CA VAL A 83 -6.81 9.59 -0.20
C VAL A 83 -8.18 9.10 -0.66
N SER A 84 -8.66 7.97 -0.14
CA SER A 84 -10.01 7.46 -0.44
C SER A 84 -11.11 8.35 0.17
N GLY A 85 -10.77 9.09 1.24
CA GLY A 85 -11.70 9.89 2.02
C GLY A 85 -12.43 9.09 3.09
N ASP A 86 -11.96 7.89 3.42
CA ASP A 86 -12.56 7.04 4.46
C ASP A 86 -12.34 7.63 5.87
N MET A 87 -11.32 8.48 6.09
CA MET A 87 -11.17 9.23 7.34
C MET A 87 -12.30 10.25 7.58
N VAL A 88 -12.75 10.94 6.52
CA VAL A 88 -13.79 11.99 6.63
C VAL A 88 -15.15 11.42 7.08
N ASN A 89 -15.38 10.12 6.85
CA ASN A 89 -16.61 9.43 7.25
C ASN A 89 -16.55 8.84 8.67
N LYS A 90 -15.36 8.63 9.24
CA LYS A 90 -15.21 8.17 10.63
C LYS A 90 -15.43 9.30 11.64
N GLU A 91 -15.05 10.54 11.29
CA GLU A 91 -15.25 11.73 12.15
C GLU A 91 -16.68 12.31 12.12
N LYS A 92 -17.55 11.80 11.23
CA LYS A 92 -18.94 12.28 11.06
C LYS A 92 -20.02 11.34 11.61
N LYS A 93 -19.64 10.26 12.29
CA LYS A 93 -20.61 9.41 13.02
C LYS A 93 -20.73 9.90 14.47
N PRO A 94 -21.92 10.34 14.91
CA PRO A 94 -22.18 10.66 16.31
C PRO A 94 -22.11 9.40 17.20
#